data_AF-A0A1A2S878-F1
#
_entry.id   AF-A0A1A2S878-F1
#
_cell.length_a   1.000
_cell.length_b   1.000
_cell.length_c   1.000
_cell.angle_alpha   90.00
_cell.angle_beta   90.00
_cell.angle_gamma   90.00
#
_symmetry.space_group_name_H-M   'P 1'
#
loop_
_entity.id
_entity.type
_entity.pdbx_description
1 polymer ?
#
loop_
_entity_poly.entity_id
_entity_poly.type
_entity_poly.pdbx_seq_one_letter_code
_entity_poly.pdbx_strand_id
1 'polypeptide(L)'
;MSITHTRLVARCSLFAASAVCLVLPQWMSVACADPAAPAPEPVLQPLAPGQVLRIGPSAGTGTPTVDYGIGATDLCEFIEFPAELLQVCGDSFAGEGVGFGGWYAPVALRVDTSSVDDPGGVRYTGVTGVSKPLLADPTPPGTSQLPAGVVQINRRNYLMVTTTKNLEPQTSRLVTAEPARSGWQTIPGSKRPASYQGGSQTQISGYYDPIPTPDSPGGWVYMVADSFTRRDPVLLYRATPQAFTDRSKWQGWAAGPGGGWGKPPTPLWPDAVGELCIRQIDGKAVLSYFNAVTGNMEVRVANDPTSLGDAPVTTVVQHDEWPEPAESLPAPYDNRLAQPYGGYISPGSTLDELRIFVSQWDTRARVAAPYRVIQFAVNPLRPDV
;
A
#
# COMPACT_ATOMS: atom_id res chain seq x y z
N MET A 1 25.82 0.74 -84.57
CA MET A 1 25.25 -0.31 -85.45
C MET A 1 25.30 -1.60 -84.65
N SER A 2 24.21 -2.02 -84.02
CA SER A 2 23.01 -2.61 -84.64
C SER A 2 23.30 -3.99 -85.22
N ILE A 3 22.48 -4.95 -84.76
CA ILE A 3 22.07 -6.18 -85.44
C ILE A 3 23.03 -7.36 -85.37
N THR A 4 22.62 -8.62 -85.25
CA THR A 4 21.45 -9.35 -84.73
C THR A 4 21.87 -10.81 -84.89
N HIS A 5 21.40 -11.65 -83.97
CA HIS A 5 21.35 -13.11 -83.99
C HIS A 5 21.62 -13.87 -85.30
N THR A 6 22.40 -14.94 -85.17
CA THR A 6 22.24 -16.17 -85.97
C THR A 6 21.95 -17.32 -85.03
N ARG A 7 20.80 -17.98 -85.24
CA ARG A 7 20.42 -19.24 -84.58
C ARG A 7 21.16 -20.39 -85.26
N LEU A 8 21.65 -21.35 -84.48
CA LEU A 8 21.70 -22.74 -84.92
C LEU A 8 21.48 -23.71 -83.76
N VAL A 9 20.80 -24.78 -84.10
CA VAL A 9 20.00 -25.66 -83.25
C VAL A 9 20.76 -26.94 -82.93
N ALA A 10 20.41 -27.51 -81.77
CA ALA A 10 20.49 -28.90 -81.34
C ALA A 10 21.85 -29.48 -80.89
N ARG A 11 21.89 -29.90 -79.63
CA ARG A 11 21.76 -31.34 -79.31
C ARG A 11 21.29 -31.56 -77.86
N CYS A 12 20.29 -32.43 -77.75
CA CYS A 12 19.72 -32.94 -76.51
C CYS A 12 20.75 -33.74 -75.72
N SER A 13 20.70 -33.67 -74.38
CA SER A 13 20.92 -34.81 -73.48
C SER A 13 20.36 -34.48 -72.10
N LEU A 14 19.63 -35.45 -71.55
CA LEU A 14 18.79 -35.37 -70.36
C LEU A 14 19.60 -35.09 -69.08
N PHE A 15 19.09 -34.19 -68.23
CA PHE A 15 19.27 -34.26 -66.78
C PHE A 15 17.94 -33.90 -66.11
N ALA A 16 17.31 -34.91 -65.50
CA ALA A 16 16.16 -34.73 -64.63
C ALA A 16 16.65 -34.14 -63.29
N ALA A 17 16.27 -32.90 -62.99
CA ALA A 17 16.45 -32.31 -61.68
C ALA A 17 15.14 -32.45 -60.89
N SER A 18 15.09 -33.43 -60.00
CA SER A 18 14.07 -33.52 -58.95
C SER A 18 14.41 -32.50 -57.86
N ALA A 19 13.61 -31.43 -57.78
CA ALA A 19 13.66 -30.49 -56.66
C ALA A 19 13.02 -31.14 -55.42
N VAL A 20 13.85 -31.52 -54.45
CA VAL A 20 13.39 -31.94 -53.13
C VAL A 20 13.16 -30.68 -52.29
N CYS A 21 11.90 -30.28 -52.14
CA CYS A 21 11.48 -29.34 -51.11
C CYS A 21 11.59 -30.03 -49.75
N LEU A 22 12.62 -29.69 -48.97
CA LEU A 22 12.72 -30.05 -47.55
C LEU A 22 11.66 -29.26 -46.76
N VAL A 23 10.53 -29.90 -46.48
CA VAL A 23 9.58 -29.44 -45.45
C VAL A 23 10.15 -29.85 -44.11
N LEU A 24 10.80 -28.92 -43.41
CA LEU A 24 11.15 -29.11 -42.00
C LEU A 24 9.86 -29.07 -41.17
N PRO A 25 9.59 -30.06 -40.29
CA PRO A 25 8.47 -29.98 -39.38
C PRO A 25 8.77 -28.90 -38.33
N GLN A 26 8.03 -27.80 -38.37
CA GLN A 26 8.02 -26.86 -37.26
C GLN A 26 7.30 -27.53 -36.09
N TRP A 27 8.07 -28.00 -35.11
CA TRP A 27 7.54 -28.32 -33.79
C TRP A 27 6.97 -27.04 -33.18
N MET A 28 5.64 -26.93 -33.18
CA MET A 28 4.96 -25.94 -32.36
C MET A 28 5.15 -26.36 -30.90
N SER A 29 6.14 -25.79 -30.22
CA SER A 29 6.19 -25.82 -28.77
C SER A 29 4.93 -25.14 -28.26
N VAL A 30 3.99 -25.93 -27.76
CA VAL A 30 2.88 -25.42 -26.95
C VAL A 30 3.53 -24.78 -25.74
N ALA A 31 3.54 -23.46 -25.69
CA ALA A 31 3.95 -22.72 -24.50
C ALA A 31 2.88 -22.99 -23.43
N CYS A 32 3.14 -23.96 -22.56
CA CYS A 32 2.42 -24.08 -21.31
C CYS A 32 2.86 -22.91 -20.42
N ALA A 33 1.92 -22.13 -19.91
CA ALA A 33 2.21 -21.22 -18.81
C ALA A 33 2.79 -22.05 -17.67
N ASP A 34 3.85 -21.54 -17.02
CA ASP A 34 4.27 -22.10 -15.73
C ASP A 34 3.04 -22.15 -14.81
N PRO A 35 2.83 -23.24 -14.06
CA PRO A 35 1.76 -23.28 -13.08
C PRO A 35 1.92 -22.08 -12.15
N ALA A 36 0.79 -21.43 -11.81
CA ALA A 36 0.79 -20.34 -10.84
C ALA A 36 1.56 -20.79 -9.59
N ALA A 37 2.45 -19.94 -9.09
CA ALA A 37 3.11 -20.20 -7.82
C ALA A 37 2.02 -20.52 -6.78
N PRO A 38 2.21 -21.55 -5.92
CA PRO A 38 1.23 -21.88 -4.91
C PRO A 38 0.92 -20.61 -4.10
N ALA A 39 -0.37 -20.36 -3.86
CA ALA A 39 -0.78 -19.27 -2.99
C ALA A 39 -0.10 -19.46 -1.62
N PRO A 40 0.43 -18.39 -1.00
CA PRO A 40 1.02 -18.51 0.33
C PRO A 40 0.00 -19.13 1.29
N GLU A 41 0.39 -20.19 1.99
CA GLU A 41 -0.46 -20.80 3.02
C GLU A 41 -0.43 -19.93 4.29
N PRO A 42 -1.51 -19.92 5.10
CA PRO A 42 -1.49 -19.28 6.41
C PRO A 42 -0.33 -19.79 7.26
N VAL A 43 0.42 -18.85 7.83
CA VAL A 43 1.60 -19.13 8.65
C VAL A 43 1.19 -19.55 10.05
N LEU A 44 0.06 -19.02 10.53
CA LEU A 44 -0.49 -19.33 11.84
C LEU A 44 -1.48 -20.50 11.73
N GLN A 45 -1.91 -20.99 12.88
CA GLN A 45 -3.06 -21.89 12.90
C GLN A 45 -4.26 -21.21 12.23
N PRO A 46 -5.06 -21.95 11.42
CA PRO A 46 -6.17 -21.35 10.70
C PRO A 46 -7.12 -20.57 11.62
N LEU A 47 -7.30 -19.30 11.30
CA LEU A 47 -8.25 -18.42 11.98
C LEU A 47 -9.65 -18.64 11.40
N ALA A 48 -10.68 -18.65 12.24
CA ALA A 48 -12.07 -18.64 11.77
C ALA A 48 -12.42 -17.28 11.13
N PRO A 49 -13.39 -17.20 10.20
CA PRO A 49 -13.82 -15.92 9.65
C PRO A 49 -14.21 -14.92 10.75
N GLY A 50 -13.69 -13.70 10.66
CA GLY A 50 -13.81 -12.64 11.66
C GLY A 50 -12.86 -12.75 12.85
N GLN A 51 -12.09 -13.83 12.98
CA GLN A 51 -11.17 -14.02 14.11
C GLN A 51 -9.88 -13.22 13.92
N VAL A 52 -9.38 -12.70 15.03
CA VAL A 52 -8.14 -11.92 15.13
C VAL A 52 -7.19 -12.59 16.12
N LEU A 53 -5.89 -12.52 15.82
CA LEU A 53 -4.82 -12.88 16.72
C LEU A 53 -3.78 -11.75 16.76
N ARG A 54 -3.45 -11.24 17.95
CA ARG A 54 -2.31 -10.34 18.16
C ARG A 54 -1.01 -11.14 18.14
N ILE A 55 -0.10 -10.79 17.24
CA ILE A 55 1.25 -11.39 17.19
C ILE A 55 2.15 -10.69 18.21
N GLY A 56 2.27 -9.36 18.12
CA GLY A 56 3.07 -8.60 19.08
C GLY A 56 3.53 -7.24 18.57
N PRO A 57 4.16 -6.42 19.44
CA PRO A 57 4.87 -5.23 19.03
C PRO A 57 5.93 -5.56 17.96
N SER A 58 5.95 -4.79 16.89
CA SER A 58 6.90 -4.92 15.78
C SER A 58 7.93 -3.79 15.81
N ALA A 59 7.48 -2.53 15.94
CA ALA A 59 8.36 -1.36 15.95
C ALA A 59 8.00 -0.36 17.07
N GLY A 60 8.95 0.48 17.46
CA GLY A 60 8.79 1.53 18.47
C GLY A 60 8.97 1.04 19.90
N THR A 61 8.24 1.62 20.85
CA THR A 61 8.46 1.40 22.30
C THR A 61 8.55 -0.08 22.66
N GLY A 62 9.64 -0.45 23.32
CA GLY A 62 9.89 -1.81 23.81
C GLY A 62 10.24 -2.84 22.74
N THR A 63 10.67 -2.39 21.55
CA THR A 63 11.02 -3.29 20.43
C THR A 63 12.50 -3.16 20.04
N PRO A 64 13.06 -4.15 19.30
CA PRO A 64 14.44 -4.09 18.83
C PRO A 64 14.76 -2.93 17.86
N THR A 65 13.78 -2.12 17.43
CA THR A 65 14.08 -0.96 16.57
C THR A 65 14.95 0.10 17.25
N VAL A 66 15.05 0.05 18.59
CA VAL A 66 15.96 0.89 19.38
C VAL A 66 17.43 0.70 18.97
N ASP A 67 17.81 -0.50 18.51
CA ASP A 67 19.17 -0.80 18.02
C ASP A 67 19.53 0.00 16.75
N TYR A 68 18.52 0.50 16.04
CA TYR A 68 18.65 1.39 14.88
C TYR A 68 18.44 2.87 15.23
N GLY A 69 18.35 3.21 16.52
CA GLY A 69 18.06 4.57 16.99
C GLY A 69 16.60 4.97 16.80
N ILE A 70 15.68 4.01 16.80
CA ILE A 70 14.22 4.22 16.73
C ILE A 70 13.58 3.52 17.93
N GLY A 71 13.55 4.20 19.08
CA GLY A 71 12.92 3.70 20.30
C GLY A 71 11.40 3.91 20.34
N ALA A 72 10.85 4.79 19.48
CA ALA A 72 9.41 5.02 19.37
C ALA A 72 9.04 5.46 17.95
N THR A 73 7.93 4.97 17.41
CA THR A 73 7.52 5.24 16.02
C THR A 73 6.06 4.87 15.77
N ASP A 74 5.50 5.37 14.67
CA ASP A 74 4.15 5.05 14.22
C ASP A 74 3.98 4.96 12.71
N LEU A 75 2.74 4.68 12.30
CA LEU A 75 2.27 4.48 10.95
C LEU A 75 2.90 3.24 10.29
N CYS A 76 4.17 3.32 9.88
CA CYS A 76 4.94 2.23 9.30
C CYS A 76 4.23 1.48 8.15
N GLU A 77 3.87 2.22 7.09
CA GLU A 77 3.22 1.69 5.89
C GLU A 77 4.22 0.97 4.96
N PHE A 78 3.82 -0.18 4.42
CA PHE A 78 4.68 -0.98 3.55
C PHE A 78 4.86 -0.40 2.14
N ILE A 79 6.12 -0.32 1.71
CA ILE A 79 6.53 -0.07 0.33
C ILE A 79 7.37 -1.24 -0.17
N GLU A 80 6.84 -1.97 -1.15
CA GLU A 80 7.49 -3.14 -1.72
C GLU A 80 8.34 -2.77 -2.94
N PHE A 81 9.61 -3.14 -2.91
CA PHE A 81 10.50 -3.08 -4.05
C PHE A 81 10.95 -4.49 -4.44
N PRO A 82 11.40 -4.70 -5.69
CA PRO A 82 11.79 -6.02 -6.19
C PRO A 82 12.86 -6.76 -5.38
N ALA A 83 13.66 -6.06 -4.58
CA ALA A 83 14.74 -6.64 -3.79
C ALA A 83 14.76 -6.16 -2.33
N GLU A 84 13.85 -5.25 -1.96
CA GLU A 84 13.83 -4.65 -0.63
C GLU A 84 12.38 -4.40 -0.21
N LEU A 85 12.09 -4.59 1.08
CA LEU A 85 10.82 -4.22 1.67
C LEU A 85 11.06 -3.16 2.73
N LEU A 86 10.34 -2.05 2.63
CA LEU A 86 10.42 -0.96 3.60
C LEU A 86 9.09 -0.78 4.32
N GLN A 87 9.15 -0.33 5.57
CA GLN A 87 8.04 0.33 6.24
C GLN A 87 8.39 1.80 6.44
N VAL A 88 7.59 2.70 5.85
CA VAL A 88 7.75 4.15 6.03
C VAL A 88 6.92 4.58 7.22
N CYS A 89 7.62 4.99 8.27
CA CYS A 89 7.04 5.38 9.54
C CYS A 89 6.93 6.90 9.66
N GLY A 90 5.97 7.35 10.47
CA GLY A 90 5.68 8.75 10.72
C GLY A 90 6.68 9.39 11.67
N ASP A 91 6.17 10.09 12.67
CA ASP A 91 7.02 10.70 13.70
C ASP A 91 7.76 9.57 14.43
N SER A 92 9.07 9.72 14.58
CA SER A 92 9.93 8.70 15.16
C SER A 92 10.97 9.31 16.07
N PHE A 93 11.24 8.65 17.19
CA PHE A 93 12.09 9.15 18.25
C PHE A 93 13.17 8.15 18.62
N ALA A 94 14.36 8.65 18.96
CA ALA A 94 15.47 7.79 19.37
C ALA A 94 15.28 7.14 20.74
N GLY A 95 14.52 7.78 21.63
CA GLY A 95 14.13 7.22 22.93
C GLY A 95 12.82 6.43 22.88
N GLU A 96 12.48 5.79 23.98
CA GLU A 96 11.33 4.87 24.14
C GLU A 96 9.94 5.54 24.09
N GLY A 97 9.85 6.84 23.81
CA GLY A 97 8.59 7.56 23.75
C GLY A 97 8.67 8.87 22.98
N VAL A 98 7.51 9.47 22.72
CA VAL A 98 7.36 10.74 22.02
C VAL A 98 8.17 11.84 22.71
N GLY A 99 9.01 12.53 21.93
CA GLY A 99 9.82 13.66 22.39
C GLY A 99 11.13 13.28 23.10
N PHE A 100 11.46 11.99 23.21
CA PHE A 100 12.74 11.56 23.80
C PHE A 100 13.81 11.31 22.73
N GLY A 101 14.96 11.97 22.86
CA GLY A 101 16.08 11.81 21.93
C GLY A 101 15.88 12.55 20.60
N GLY A 102 16.57 12.12 19.55
CA GLY A 102 16.43 12.69 18.21
C GLY A 102 15.02 12.44 17.64
N TRP A 103 14.47 13.42 16.92
CA TRP A 103 13.17 13.35 16.25
C TRP A 103 13.35 13.32 14.73
N TYR A 104 12.73 12.32 14.09
CA TYR A 104 12.83 12.05 12.66
C TYR A 104 11.43 11.88 12.06
N ALA A 105 11.15 12.53 10.93
CA ALA A 105 9.84 12.45 10.27
C ALA A 105 9.95 12.73 8.75
N PRO A 106 9.69 11.74 7.88
CA PRO A 106 9.53 10.31 8.15
C PRO A 106 10.87 9.55 8.22
N VAL A 107 10.82 8.29 8.67
CA VAL A 107 11.90 7.29 8.52
C VAL A 107 11.43 6.09 7.71
N ALA A 108 12.35 5.31 7.18
CA ALA A 108 12.05 4.04 6.51
C ALA A 108 12.82 2.90 7.17
N LEU A 109 12.11 2.02 7.86
CA LEU A 109 12.65 0.78 8.41
C LEU A 109 12.78 -0.25 7.28
N ARG A 110 13.93 -0.93 7.23
CA ARG A 110 14.20 -2.02 6.28
C ARG A 110 13.75 -3.33 6.89
N VAL A 111 12.74 -3.96 6.28
CA VAL A 111 12.15 -5.21 6.74
C VAL A 111 13.01 -6.38 6.23
N ASP A 112 13.28 -7.35 7.09
CA ASP A 112 13.77 -8.67 6.70
C ASP A 112 12.63 -9.39 5.95
N THR A 113 12.73 -9.50 4.62
CA THR A 113 11.67 -10.11 3.81
C THR A 113 11.37 -11.56 4.18
N SER A 114 12.34 -12.28 4.78
CA SER A 114 12.12 -13.65 5.26
C SER A 114 11.24 -13.72 6.52
N SER A 115 10.99 -12.57 7.18
CA SER A 115 10.19 -12.48 8.40
C SER A 115 8.73 -12.08 8.19
N VAL A 116 8.34 -11.72 6.96
CA VAL A 116 6.97 -11.29 6.65
C VAL A 116 5.95 -12.37 7.00
N ASP A 117 6.30 -13.60 6.64
CA ASP A 117 5.51 -14.81 6.87
C ASP A 117 6.03 -15.61 8.08
N ASP A 118 6.63 -14.93 9.08
CA ASP A 118 7.08 -15.56 10.31
C ASP A 118 5.98 -15.49 11.39
N PRO A 119 5.69 -16.58 12.12
CA PRO A 119 4.70 -16.56 13.20
C PRO A 119 5.10 -15.62 14.35
N GLY A 120 6.39 -15.35 14.53
CA GLY A 120 6.94 -14.39 15.51
C GLY A 120 6.86 -12.93 15.07
N GLY A 121 6.44 -12.66 13.83
CA GLY A 121 6.30 -11.33 13.27
C GLY A 121 7.55 -10.79 12.58
N VAL A 122 7.41 -9.59 12.02
CA VAL A 122 8.46 -8.98 11.19
C VAL A 122 9.68 -8.56 12.01
N ARG A 123 10.85 -8.63 11.36
CA ARG A 123 12.14 -8.16 11.87
C ARG A 123 12.70 -7.07 10.96
N TYR A 124 13.58 -6.26 11.53
CA TYR A 124 14.22 -5.15 10.82
C TYR A 124 15.73 -5.34 10.73
N THR A 125 16.29 -4.92 9.60
CA THR A 125 17.72 -5.02 9.27
C THR A 125 18.40 -3.65 9.12
N GLY A 126 17.65 -2.56 9.30
CA GLY A 126 18.21 -1.21 9.24
C GLY A 126 17.15 -0.12 9.15
N VAL A 127 17.62 1.12 9.06
CA VAL A 127 16.77 2.31 8.91
C VAL A 127 17.42 3.34 7.97
N THR A 128 16.59 4.07 7.22
CA THR A 128 16.95 5.28 6.47
C THR A 128 16.14 6.46 7.00
N GLY A 129 16.68 7.68 6.99
CA GLY A 129 15.97 8.87 7.48
C GLY A 129 16.49 9.43 8.81
N VAL A 130 17.38 8.71 9.50
CA VAL A 130 17.94 9.10 10.81
C VAL A 130 19.16 10.02 10.68
N SER A 131 20.15 9.62 9.88
CA SER A 131 21.39 10.40 9.68
C SER A 131 21.27 11.48 8.61
N LYS A 132 20.39 11.25 7.63
CA LYS A 132 20.00 12.18 6.57
C LYS A 132 18.49 12.09 6.39
N PRO A 133 17.78 13.22 6.19
CA PRO A 133 16.33 13.21 5.99
C PRO A 133 15.91 12.26 4.87
N LEU A 134 14.85 11.48 5.10
CA LEU A 134 14.33 10.56 4.08
C LEU A 134 13.85 11.32 2.84
N LEU A 135 13.27 12.51 3.03
CA LEU A 135 12.73 13.38 1.98
C LEU A 135 13.74 14.46 1.60
N ALA A 136 13.77 14.84 0.33
CA ALA A 136 14.64 15.93 -0.16
C ALA A 136 14.17 17.32 0.30
N ASP A 137 12.85 17.54 0.33
CA ASP A 137 12.28 18.81 0.79
C ASP A 137 12.40 18.91 2.32
N PRO A 138 12.97 20.01 2.84
CA PRO A 138 13.16 20.18 4.28
C PRO A 138 11.83 20.33 5.00
N THR A 139 11.76 19.82 6.23
CA THR A 139 10.60 19.98 7.12
C THR A 139 10.47 21.44 7.55
N PRO A 140 9.34 22.12 7.28
CA PRO A 140 9.13 23.47 7.78
C PRO A 140 9.18 23.54 9.32
N PRO A 141 9.66 24.65 9.92
CA PRO A 141 9.74 24.78 11.38
C PRO A 141 8.39 24.56 12.07
N GLY A 142 8.38 23.72 13.12
CA GLY A 142 7.17 23.43 13.90
C GLY A 142 6.10 22.61 13.17
N THR A 143 6.51 21.83 12.16
CA THR A 143 5.64 20.93 11.40
C THR A 143 6.24 19.53 11.33
N SER A 144 5.42 18.52 11.03
CA SER A 144 5.86 17.17 10.67
C SER A 144 5.61 16.93 9.18
N GLN A 145 6.40 16.04 8.58
CA GLN A 145 6.12 15.48 7.25
C GLN A 145 5.77 14.00 7.43
N LEU A 146 4.49 13.65 7.27
CA LEU A 146 3.99 12.32 7.59
C LEU A 146 3.65 11.53 6.33
N PRO A 147 3.93 10.21 6.29
CA PRO A 147 3.41 9.34 5.26
C PRO A 147 1.88 9.35 5.34
N ALA A 148 1.23 9.56 4.21
CA ALA A 148 -0.21 9.71 4.10
C ALA A 148 -0.75 8.83 2.97
N GLY A 149 -0.12 7.68 2.74
CA GLY A 149 -0.52 6.72 1.71
C GLY A 149 0.59 6.31 0.76
N VAL A 150 0.61 5.02 0.43
CA VAL A 150 1.43 4.46 -0.63
C VAL A 150 0.54 4.01 -1.79
N VAL A 151 1.02 4.27 -3.01
CA VAL A 151 0.44 3.70 -4.24
C VAL A 151 1.56 3.09 -5.06
N GLN A 152 1.42 1.80 -5.36
CA GLN A 152 2.34 1.07 -6.22
C GLN A 152 1.73 0.91 -7.60
N ILE A 153 2.48 1.31 -8.63
CA ILE A 153 2.08 1.19 -10.03
C ILE A 153 3.25 0.54 -10.78
N ASN A 154 3.06 -0.69 -11.23
CA ASN A 154 4.14 -1.53 -11.76
C ASN A 154 5.30 -1.64 -10.74
N ARG A 155 6.52 -1.26 -11.15
CA ARG A 155 7.73 -1.27 -10.31
C ARG A 155 8.06 0.11 -9.72
N ARG A 156 7.10 1.02 -9.68
CA ARG A 156 7.26 2.37 -9.12
C ARG A 156 6.37 2.54 -7.90
N ASN A 157 6.96 3.08 -6.85
CA ASN A 157 6.29 3.38 -5.60
C ASN A 157 6.16 4.89 -5.42
N TYR A 158 4.94 5.32 -5.15
CA TYR A 158 4.60 6.70 -4.89
C TYR A 158 4.14 6.83 -3.44
N LEU A 159 4.80 7.69 -2.69
CA LEU A 159 4.41 8.05 -1.32
C LEU A 159 3.69 9.39 -1.36
N MET A 160 2.47 9.45 -0.84
CA MET A 160 1.87 10.72 -0.45
C MET A 160 2.50 11.17 0.86
N VAL A 161 3.01 12.40 0.87
CA VAL A 161 3.50 13.06 2.08
C VAL A 161 2.60 14.25 2.39
N THR A 162 2.11 14.30 3.62
CA THR A 162 1.34 15.43 4.13
C THR A 162 2.13 16.15 5.20
N THR A 163 2.33 17.45 4.97
CA THR A 163 2.95 18.33 5.96
C THR A 163 1.87 18.81 6.92
N THR A 164 2.03 18.55 8.21
CA THR A 164 1.04 18.85 9.24
C THR A 164 1.61 19.78 10.30
N LYS A 165 0.75 20.58 10.92
CA LYS A 165 1.06 21.34 12.13
C LYS A 165 0.02 20.98 13.18
N ASN A 166 0.44 20.37 14.29
CA ASN A 166 -0.49 19.82 15.29
C ASN A 166 -1.52 18.87 14.64
N LEU A 167 -1.06 18.01 13.73
CA LEU A 167 -1.89 17.09 12.92
C LEU A 167 -2.89 17.76 11.95
N GLU A 168 -2.93 19.09 11.87
CA GLU A 168 -3.71 19.80 10.85
C GLU A 168 -2.91 19.93 9.54
N PRO A 169 -3.42 19.41 8.40
CA PRO A 169 -2.71 19.40 7.13
C PRO A 169 -2.51 20.82 6.60
N GLN A 170 -1.32 21.09 6.10
CA GLN A 170 -0.95 22.36 5.46
C GLN A 170 -0.85 22.18 3.95
N THR A 171 -0.11 21.15 3.52
CA THR A 171 0.06 20.79 2.10
C THR A 171 0.27 19.28 1.96
N SER A 172 -0.10 18.71 0.82
CA SER A 172 0.21 17.32 0.46
C SER A 172 0.90 17.24 -0.90
N ARG A 173 1.75 16.24 -1.11
CA ARG A 173 2.48 16.03 -2.37
C ARG A 173 2.85 14.56 -2.57
N LEU A 174 3.06 14.18 -3.82
CA LEU A 174 3.57 12.85 -4.15
C LEU A 174 5.09 12.88 -4.20
N VAL A 175 5.72 11.83 -3.71
CA VAL A 175 7.17 11.61 -3.64
C VAL A 175 7.49 10.28 -4.30
N THR A 176 8.59 10.21 -5.04
CA THR A 176 9.09 8.94 -5.59
C THR A 176 9.98 8.28 -4.55
N ALA A 177 9.62 7.06 -4.12
CA ALA A 177 10.37 6.33 -3.10
C ALA A 177 11.53 5.52 -3.72
N GLU A 178 12.68 5.48 -3.03
CA GLU A 178 13.87 4.75 -3.43
C GLU A 178 14.42 3.88 -2.28
N PRO A 179 14.61 2.56 -2.46
CA PRO A 179 14.76 1.63 -1.34
C PRO A 179 16.07 1.79 -0.54
N ALA A 180 17.14 2.25 -1.20
CA ALA A 180 18.49 2.26 -0.63
C ALA A 180 19.10 3.67 -0.41
N ARG A 181 18.30 4.73 -0.57
CA ARG A 181 18.81 6.12 -0.50
C ARG A 181 17.84 7.04 0.23
N SER A 182 18.39 7.94 1.02
CA SER A 182 17.68 9.12 1.56
C SER A 182 17.54 10.20 0.48
N GLY A 183 16.71 11.22 0.73
CA GLY A 183 16.52 12.34 -0.20
C GLY A 183 15.53 12.05 -1.33
N TRP A 184 14.45 11.34 -1.01
CA TRP A 184 13.38 11.03 -1.94
C TRP A 184 12.75 12.31 -2.51
N GLN A 185 12.57 12.31 -3.83
CA GLN A 185 12.25 13.51 -4.59
C GLN A 185 10.73 13.69 -4.69
N THR A 186 10.28 14.91 -4.39
CA THR A 186 8.92 15.35 -4.70
C THR A 186 8.69 15.29 -6.21
N ILE A 187 7.57 14.71 -6.62
CA ILE A 187 7.16 14.71 -8.02
C ILE A 187 6.80 16.15 -8.42
N PRO A 188 7.43 16.71 -9.46
CA PRO A 188 7.15 18.06 -9.91
C PRO A 188 5.65 18.30 -10.18
N GLY A 189 5.12 19.41 -9.67
CA GLY A 189 3.72 19.78 -9.88
C GLY A 189 2.69 18.97 -9.08
N SER A 190 3.09 18.05 -8.19
CA SER A 190 2.16 17.23 -7.38
C SER A 190 1.69 17.90 -6.08
N LYS A 191 2.41 18.94 -5.61
CA LYS A 191 2.10 19.65 -4.37
C LYS A 191 0.75 20.37 -4.48
N ARG A 192 -0.08 20.26 -3.44
CA ARG A 192 -1.38 20.92 -3.32
C ARG A 192 -1.55 21.52 -1.92
N PRO A 193 -2.33 22.62 -1.79
CA PRO A 193 -2.77 23.09 -0.48
C PRO A 193 -3.69 22.06 0.18
N ALA A 194 -3.82 22.10 1.50
CA ALA A 194 -4.74 21.22 2.23
C ALA A 194 -6.19 21.31 1.74
N SER A 195 -6.64 22.47 1.24
CA SER A 195 -8.00 22.69 0.72
C SER A 195 -8.29 22.06 -0.65
N TYR A 196 -7.31 21.42 -1.29
CA TYR A 196 -7.50 20.83 -2.60
C TYR A 196 -8.59 19.75 -2.59
N GLN A 197 -9.49 19.80 -3.57
CA GLN A 197 -10.69 18.96 -3.62
C GLN A 197 -11.51 19.03 -2.30
N GLY A 198 -11.60 20.23 -1.71
CA GLY A 198 -12.35 20.45 -0.47
C GLY A 198 -11.71 19.84 0.78
N GLY A 199 -10.46 19.38 0.73
CA GLY A 199 -9.79 18.72 1.87
C GLY A 199 -9.59 17.22 1.72
N SER A 200 -10.36 16.60 0.81
CA SER A 200 -10.52 15.15 0.66
C SER A 200 -9.36 14.39 0.01
N GLN A 201 -8.22 15.05 -0.22
CA GLN A 201 -7.03 14.43 -0.81
C GLN A 201 -5.76 14.82 -0.06
N THR A 202 -5.84 14.85 1.27
CA THR A 202 -4.65 15.01 2.12
C THR A 202 -4.15 13.68 2.68
N GLN A 203 -4.88 12.59 2.44
CA GLN A 203 -4.40 11.23 2.63
C GLN A 203 -5.03 10.33 1.55
N ILE A 204 -4.29 9.32 1.11
CA ILE A 204 -4.70 8.38 0.07
C ILE A 204 -4.27 6.96 0.44
N SER A 205 -4.76 5.96 -0.29
CA SER A 205 -4.10 4.68 -0.48
C SER A 205 -4.56 4.11 -1.81
N GLY A 206 -3.78 3.25 -2.45
CA GLY A 206 -4.19 2.73 -3.76
C GLY A 206 -3.42 1.50 -4.24
N TYR A 207 -4.06 0.79 -5.15
CA TYR A 207 -3.46 -0.33 -5.87
C TYR A 207 -3.65 -0.17 -7.38
N TYR A 208 -2.77 -0.82 -8.14
CA TYR A 208 -2.84 -0.87 -9.59
C TYR A 208 -3.39 -2.22 -10.06
N ASP A 209 -4.50 -2.18 -10.77
CA ASP A 209 -5.08 -3.31 -11.49
C ASP A 209 -4.65 -3.25 -12.96
N PRO A 210 -3.77 -4.16 -13.43
CA PRO A 210 -3.27 -4.14 -14.80
C PRO A 210 -4.27 -4.68 -15.84
N ILE A 211 -5.46 -5.12 -15.44
CA ILE A 211 -6.46 -5.69 -16.36
C ILE A 211 -6.94 -4.59 -17.33
N PRO A 212 -6.72 -4.74 -18.65
CA PRO A 212 -7.14 -3.74 -19.63
C PRO A 212 -8.66 -3.57 -19.68
N THR A 213 -9.11 -2.33 -19.77
CA THR A 213 -10.50 -1.99 -20.16
C THR A 213 -10.49 -1.13 -21.43
N PRO A 214 -11.61 -0.99 -22.16
CA PRO A 214 -11.67 -0.11 -23.34
C PRO A 214 -11.19 1.31 -23.06
N ASP A 215 -11.50 1.84 -21.87
CA ASP A 215 -11.15 3.19 -21.44
C ASP A 215 -9.74 3.31 -20.83
N SER A 216 -9.13 2.19 -20.45
CA SER A 216 -7.74 2.14 -20.00
C SER A 216 -7.06 0.85 -20.44
N PRO A 217 -6.45 0.83 -21.63
CA PRO A 217 -5.74 -0.34 -22.15
C PRO A 217 -4.57 -0.80 -21.28
N GLY A 218 -4.04 0.09 -20.42
CA GLY A 218 -3.00 -0.23 -19.44
C GLY A 218 -3.54 -0.50 -18.04
N GLY A 219 -4.84 -0.75 -17.86
CA GLY A 219 -5.46 -0.99 -16.55
C GLY A 219 -5.66 0.27 -15.72
N TRP A 220 -6.18 0.12 -14.51
CA TRP A 220 -6.59 1.23 -13.64
C TRP A 220 -5.78 1.26 -12.35
N VAL A 221 -5.48 2.47 -11.89
CA VAL A 221 -5.05 2.72 -10.51
C VAL A 221 -6.28 3.12 -9.73
N TYR A 222 -6.66 2.32 -8.74
CA TYR A 222 -7.76 2.62 -7.83
C TYR A 222 -7.20 3.25 -6.56
N MET A 223 -7.80 4.34 -6.11
CA MET A 223 -7.36 5.07 -4.92
C MET A 223 -8.54 5.39 -4.03
N VAL A 224 -8.39 5.12 -2.75
CA VAL A 224 -9.22 5.72 -1.72
C VAL A 224 -8.53 6.99 -1.22
N ALA A 225 -9.31 8.00 -0.85
CA ALA A 225 -8.79 9.25 -0.31
C ALA A 225 -9.76 9.86 0.69
N ASP A 226 -9.19 10.58 1.64
CA ASP A 226 -9.90 11.33 2.67
C ASP A 226 -9.05 12.54 3.14
N SER A 227 -9.36 13.00 4.34
CA SER A 227 -8.60 14.02 5.04
C SER A 227 -7.74 13.40 6.13
N PHE A 228 -6.47 13.82 6.20
CA PHE A 228 -5.53 13.42 7.25
C PHE A 228 -6.04 13.70 8.68
N THR A 229 -7.09 14.49 8.80
CA THR A 229 -7.65 14.95 10.08
C THR A 229 -8.63 13.97 10.72
N ARG A 230 -8.99 12.89 10.02
CA ARG A 230 -9.96 11.88 10.48
C ARG A 230 -11.38 12.44 10.68
N ARG A 231 -11.73 13.50 9.94
CA ARG A 231 -13.02 14.20 10.04
C ARG A 231 -13.94 13.94 8.85
N ASP A 232 -13.43 13.28 7.82
CA ASP A 232 -14.11 13.13 6.54
C ASP A 232 -14.30 11.63 6.23
N PRO A 233 -15.36 11.28 5.49
CA PRO A 233 -15.54 9.94 5.00
C PRO A 233 -14.60 9.63 3.84
N VAL A 234 -14.44 8.34 3.54
CA VAL A 234 -13.64 7.90 2.40
C VAL A 234 -14.35 8.14 1.06
N LEU A 235 -13.58 8.66 0.11
CA LEU A 235 -13.96 8.82 -1.29
C LEU A 235 -13.15 7.87 -2.16
N LEU A 236 -13.74 7.43 -3.27
CA LEU A 236 -13.10 6.55 -4.24
C LEU A 236 -12.79 7.28 -5.55
N TYR A 237 -11.59 7.03 -6.05
CA TYR A 237 -11.08 7.56 -7.29
C TYR A 237 -10.43 6.47 -8.14
N ARG A 238 -10.32 6.72 -9.44
CA ARG A 238 -9.44 5.97 -10.34
C ARG A 238 -8.67 6.89 -11.28
N ALA A 239 -7.52 6.43 -11.77
CA ALA A 239 -6.75 7.10 -12.81
C ALA A 239 -6.05 6.07 -13.70
N THR A 240 -5.67 6.45 -14.91
CA THR A 240 -4.72 5.64 -15.68
C THR A 240 -3.33 5.75 -15.05
N PRO A 241 -2.44 4.75 -15.22
CA PRO A 241 -1.08 4.79 -14.72
C PRO A 241 -0.31 6.07 -15.11
N GLN A 242 -0.55 6.57 -16.32
CA GLN A 242 0.12 7.76 -16.85
C GLN A 242 -0.44 9.06 -16.26
N ALA A 243 -1.70 9.06 -15.82
CA ALA A 243 -2.37 10.22 -15.26
C ALA A 243 -2.27 10.30 -13.73
N PHE A 244 -1.86 9.22 -13.05
CA PHE A 244 -1.86 9.11 -11.58
C PHE A 244 -1.20 10.31 -10.87
N THR A 245 -0.03 10.76 -11.33
CA THR A 245 0.69 11.85 -10.62
C THR A 245 0.01 13.22 -10.76
N ASP A 246 -0.92 13.36 -11.70
CA ASP A 246 -1.74 14.56 -11.87
C ASP A 246 -3.13 14.34 -11.26
N ARG A 247 -3.25 14.71 -9.98
CA ARG A 247 -4.48 14.56 -9.20
C ARG A 247 -5.70 15.28 -9.78
N SER A 248 -5.50 16.24 -10.70
CA SER A 248 -6.63 16.91 -11.38
C SER A 248 -7.32 16.01 -12.41
N LYS A 249 -6.68 14.91 -12.81
CA LYS A 249 -7.19 13.94 -13.79
C LYS A 249 -7.87 12.72 -13.15
N TRP A 250 -7.89 12.63 -11.83
CA TRP A 250 -8.51 11.51 -11.14
C TRP A 250 -10.02 11.54 -11.32
N GLN A 251 -10.59 10.39 -11.67
CA GLN A 251 -12.02 10.20 -11.86
C GLN A 251 -12.64 9.78 -10.52
N GLY A 252 -13.50 10.64 -9.95
CA GLY A 252 -14.27 10.28 -8.76
C GLY A 252 -15.37 9.26 -9.07
N TRP A 253 -15.70 8.44 -8.08
CA TRP A 253 -16.85 7.54 -8.09
C TRP A 253 -18.02 8.16 -7.33
N ALA A 254 -19.21 8.15 -7.95
CA ALA A 254 -20.47 8.50 -7.30
C ALA A 254 -21.40 7.29 -7.24
N ALA A 255 -21.97 7.00 -6.07
CA ALA A 255 -22.95 5.94 -5.89
C ALA A 255 -24.37 6.36 -6.34
N GLY A 256 -25.27 5.38 -6.49
CA GLY A 256 -26.69 5.60 -6.72
C GLY A 256 -27.10 5.91 -8.17
N PRO A 257 -28.41 6.18 -8.40
CA PRO A 257 -28.95 6.46 -9.73
C PRO A 257 -28.28 7.67 -10.39
N GLY A 258 -27.74 7.49 -11.59
CA GLY A 258 -27.02 8.55 -12.32
C GLY A 258 -25.58 8.80 -11.83
N GLY A 259 -25.11 7.99 -10.88
CA GLY A 259 -23.72 7.92 -10.45
C GLY A 259 -22.78 7.29 -11.49
N GLY A 260 -21.61 6.86 -11.05
CA GLY A 260 -20.56 6.29 -11.89
C GLY A 260 -19.23 7.04 -11.78
N TRP A 261 -18.27 6.59 -12.59
CA TRP A 261 -16.95 7.20 -12.69
C TRP A 261 -16.97 8.55 -13.42
N GLY A 262 -16.05 9.45 -13.03
CA GLY A 262 -15.91 10.77 -13.63
C GLY A 262 -16.96 11.78 -13.15
N LYS A 263 -17.66 11.45 -12.07
CA LYS A 263 -18.61 12.34 -11.38
C LYS A 263 -17.95 12.97 -10.14
N PRO A 264 -18.52 14.06 -9.58
CA PRO A 264 -18.15 14.49 -8.25
C PRO A 264 -18.28 13.32 -7.28
N PRO A 265 -17.22 12.93 -6.57
CA PRO A 265 -17.22 11.73 -5.77
C PRO A 265 -18.19 11.84 -4.59
N THR A 266 -18.84 10.72 -4.26
CA THR A 266 -19.68 10.60 -3.06
C THR A 266 -19.00 9.69 -2.04
N PRO A 267 -19.24 9.87 -0.73
CA PRO A 267 -18.78 8.93 0.30
C PRO A 267 -19.15 7.49 -0.04
N LEU A 268 -18.22 6.54 0.18
CA LEU A 268 -18.56 5.12 0.10
C LEU A 268 -19.48 4.70 1.25
N TRP A 269 -19.28 5.28 2.44
CA TRP A 269 -20.15 5.20 3.62
C TRP A 269 -19.98 6.49 4.45
N PRO A 270 -20.87 6.79 5.43
CA PRO A 270 -20.91 8.12 6.05
C PRO A 270 -19.90 8.36 7.18
N ASP A 271 -19.28 7.31 7.74
CA ASP A 271 -18.38 7.44 8.89
C ASP A 271 -17.10 8.20 8.52
N ALA A 272 -16.60 8.99 9.48
CA ALA A 272 -15.28 9.59 9.37
C ALA A 272 -14.19 8.53 9.61
N VAL A 273 -13.17 8.53 8.75
CA VAL A 273 -12.11 7.51 8.77
C VAL A 273 -10.72 8.13 8.62
N GLY A 274 -9.68 7.32 8.79
CA GLY A 274 -8.30 7.71 8.55
C GLY A 274 -7.37 6.51 8.43
N GLU A 275 -6.10 6.82 8.19
CA GLU A 275 -4.98 5.90 7.97
C GLU A 275 -5.33 4.76 7.00
N LEU A 276 -5.78 5.14 5.80
CA LEU A 276 -6.24 4.21 4.79
C LEU A 276 -5.12 3.27 4.29
N CYS A 277 -5.44 1.99 4.15
CA CYS A 277 -4.61 1.01 3.45
C CYS A 277 -5.48 0.10 2.56
N ILE A 278 -5.47 0.35 1.24
CA ILE A 278 -6.16 -0.50 0.27
C ILE A 278 -5.17 -1.35 -0.52
N ARG A 279 -5.47 -2.64 -0.65
CA ARG A 279 -4.73 -3.60 -1.47
C ARG A 279 -5.70 -4.40 -2.34
N GLN A 280 -5.19 -4.95 -3.44
CA GLN A 280 -5.87 -6.02 -4.16
C GLN A 280 -5.28 -7.35 -3.70
N ILE A 281 -6.12 -8.24 -3.18
CA ILE A 281 -5.73 -9.58 -2.70
C ILE A 281 -6.72 -10.57 -3.29
N ASP A 282 -6.22 -11.58 -4.01
CA ASP A 282 -7.02 -12.57 -4.74
C ASP A 282 -8.11 -11.95 -5.63
N GLY A 283 -7.76 -10.84 -6.29
CA GLY A 283 -8.66 -10.07 -7.16
C GLY A 283 -9.70 -9.21 -6.44
N LYS A 284 -9.76 -9.25 -5.10
CA LYS A 284 -10.69 -8.46 -4.28
C LYS A 284 -10.05 -7.18 -3.77
N ALA A 285 -10.85 -6.13 -3.61
CA ALA A 285 -10.45 -4.92 -2.91
C ALA A 285 -10.52 -5.15 -1.40
N VAL A 286 -9.39 -5.00 -0.72
CA VAL A 286 -9.27 -5.12 0.73
C VAL A 286 -8.84 -3.78 1.30
N LEU A 287 -9.70 -3.16 2.10
CA LEU A 287 -9.46 -1.84 2.69
C LEU A 287 -9.41 -1.96 4.22
N SER A 288 -8.25 -1.70 4.80
CA SER A 288 -8.10 -1.49 6.24
C SER A 288 -8.00 0.01 6.55
N TYR A 289 -8.60 0.44 7.65
CA TYR A 289 -8.72 1.85 8.03
C TYR A 289 -9.02 1.99 9.53
N PHE A 290 -8.70 3.16 10.06
CA PHE A 290 -9.16 3.62 11.37
C PHE A 290 -10.57 4.24 11.23
N ASN A 291 -11.51 3.80 12.05
CA ASN A 291 -12.86 4.38 12.12
C ASN A 291 -12.91 5.39 13.27
N ALA A 292 -13.02 6.69 12.95
CA ALA A 292 -13.00 7.75 13.94
C ALA A 292 -14.32 7.87 14.73
N VAL A 293 -15.39 7.22 14.26
CA VAL A 293 -16.68 7.18 14.97
C VAL A 293 -16.65 6.16 16.10
N THR A 294 -16.05 4.99 15.86
CA THR A 294 -15.99 3.88 16.83
C THR A 294 -14.67 3.82 17.60
N GLY A 295 -13.61 4.42 17.06
CA GLY A 295 -12.24 4.29 17.55
C GLY A 295 -11.55 2.99 17.13
N ASN A 296 -12.22 2.15 16.32
CA ASN A 296 -11.71 0.82 15.96
C ASN A 296 -10.75 0.85 14.77
N MET A 297 -9.94 -0.20 14.65
CA MET A 297 -9.36 -0.60 13.38
C MET A 297 -10.27 -1.61 12.69
N GLU A 298 -10.61 -1.33 11.44
CA GLU A 298 -11.56 -2.13 10.67
C GLU A 298 -10.95 -2.58 9.34
N VAL A 299 -11.48 -3.66 8.79
CA VAL A 299 -11.20 -4.11 7.43
C VAL A 299 -12.49 -4.49 6.71
N ARG A 300 -12.56 -4.12 5.43
CA ARG A 300 -13.63 -4.47 4.49
C ARG A 300 -13.03 -5.20 3.31
N VAL A 301 -13.73 -6.24 2.85
CA VAL A 301 -13.38 -7.01 1.64
C VAL A 301 -14.53 -6.88 0.64
N ALA A 302 -14.24 -6.47 -0.58
CA ALA A 302 -15.23 -6.32 -1.64
C ALA A 302 -14.76 -6.96 -2.96
N ASN A 303 -15.69 -7.46 -3.76
CA ASN A 303 -15.39 -8.00 -5.09
C ASN A 303 -14.90 -6.91 -6.06
N ASP A 304 -15.35 -5.67 -5.85
CA ASP A 304 -14.94 -4.49 -6.62
C ASP A 304 -14.82 -3.29 -5.64
N PRO A 305 -13.87 -2.36 -5.83
CA PRO A 305 -13.69 -1.22 -4.93
C PRO A 305 -14.94 -0.32 -4.82
N THR A 306 -15.81 -0.29 -5.84
CA THR A 306 -17.07 0.46 -5.79
C THR A 306 -18.09 -0.12 -4.82
N SER A 307 -17.94 -1.39 -4.42
CA SER A 307 -18.82 -2.09 -3.48
C SER A 307 -18.32 -2.09 -2.04
N LEU A 308 -17.22 -1.37 -1.74
CA LEU A 308 -16.66 -1.29 -0.38
C LEU A 308 -17.65 -0.72 0.65
N GLY A 309 -18.57 0.17 0.23
CA GLY A 309 -19.58 0.76 1.11
C GLY A 309 -20.53 -0.28 1.74
N ASP A 310 -20.87 -1.33 0.99
CA ASP A 310 -21.80 -2.38 1.39
C ASP A 310 -21.09 -3.65 1.89
N ALA A 311 -19.76 -3.69 1.81
CA ALA A 311 -18.97 -4.84 2.24
C ALA A 311 -19.10 -5.11 3.75
N PRO A 312 -19.04 -6.38 4.18
CA PRO A 312 -19.01 -6.71 5.60
C PRO A 312 -17.78 -6.11 6.28
N VAL A 313 -17.95 -5.70 7.54
CA VAL A 313 -16.89 -5.09 8.36
C VAL A 313 -16.35 -6.11 9.34
N THR A 314 -15.03 -6.30 9.35
CA THR A 314 -14.33 -7.03 10.41
C THR A 314 -13.60 -6.04 11.30
N THR A 315 -13.87 -6.09 12.61
CA THR A 315 -13.11 -5.31 13.59
C THR A 315 -11.77 -6.01 13.87
N VAL A 316 -10.68 -5.42 13.38
CA VAL A 316 -9.32 -5.90 13.60
C VAL A 316 -8.89 -5.60 15.02
N VAL A 317 -9.06 -4.35 15.46
CA VAL A 317 -8.80 -3.93 16.84
C VAL A 317 -10.00 -3.16 17.34
N GLN A 318 -10.54 -3.59 18.48
CA GLN A 318 -11.58 -2.87 19.17
C GLN A 318 -10.94 -1.83 20.11
N HIS A 319 -11.42 -0.60 20.07
CA HIS A 319 -10.99 0.42 21.02
C HIS A 319 -11.34 0.01 22.45
N ASP A 320 -10.41 0.22 23.38
CA ASP A 320 -10.63 0.06 24.82
C ASP A 320 -9.88 1.17 25.60
N GLU A 321 -10.10 1.21 26.91
CA GLU A 321 -9.38 2.11 27.81
C GLU A 321 -7.92 1.68 27.99
N TRP A 322 -7.07 2.63 28.38
CA TRP A 322 -5.68 2.33 28.71
C TRP A 322 -5.58 1.39 29.91
N PRO A 323 -4.80 0.29 29.82
CA PRO A 323 -4.50 -0.55 30.98
C PRO A 323 -3.52 0.16 31.91
N GLU A 324 -3.38 -0.38 33.12
CA GLU A 324 -2.34 0.03 34.08
C GLU A 324 -1.47 -1.20 34.43
N PRO A 325 -0.18 -1.23 34.03
CA PRO A 325 0.56 -0.18 33.32
C PRO A 325 0.19 -0.09 31.82
N ALA A 326 0.39 1.09 31.22
CA ALA A 326 -0.03 1.44 29.85
C ALA A 326 0.59 0.57 28.75
N GLU A 327 1.77 0.00 28.99
CA GLU A 327 2.48 -0.86 28.05
C GLU A 327 1.86 -2.26 27.94
N SER A 328 1.02 -2.64 28.92
CA SER A 328 0.39 -3.96 29.00
C SER A 328 -0.44 -4.26 27.75
N LEU A 329 -0.36 -5.51 27.30
CA LEU A 329 -1.19 -6.02 26.21
C LEU A 329 -2.07 -7.15 26.74
N PRO A 330 -3.32 -7.25 26.29
CA PRO A 330 -4.19 -8.35 26.68
C PRO A 330 -3.70 -9.66 26.04
N ALA A 331 -4.36 -10.77 26.39
CA ALA A 331 -4.07 -12.08 25.81
C ALA A 331 -4.18 -12.03 24.26
N PRO A 332 -3.44 -12.85 23.50
CA PRO A 332 -3.37 -12.73 22.04
C PRO A 332 -4.71 -12.76 21.28
N TYR A 333 -5.72 -13.46 21.79
CA TYR A 333 -7.06 -13.54 21.18
C TYR A 333 -8.02 -12.44 21.64
N ASP A 334 -7.59 -11.56 22.53
CA ASP A 334 -8.31 -10.36 22.91
C ASP A 334 -7.73 -9.20 22.08
N ASN A 335 -8.49 -8.76 21.08
CA ASN A 335 -8.07 -7.75 20.12
C ASN A 335 -8.39 -6.32 20.58
N ARG A 336 -8.52 -6.09 21.88
CA ARG A 336 -8.73 -4.75 22.44
C ARG A 336 -7.42 -3.98 22.57
N LEU A 337 -7.45 -2.70 22.23
CA LEU A 337 -6.30 -1.80 22.35
C LEU A 337 -6.75 -0.36 22.60
N ALA A 338 -6.02 0.35 23.45
CA ALA A 338 -6.24 1.77 23.66
C ALA A 338 -5.65 2.61 22.53
N GLN A 339 -6.45 3.57 22.04
CA GLN A 339 -6.10 4.56 21.00
C GLN A 339 -5.38 3.95 19.78
N PRO A 340 -5.96 2.95 19.08
CA PRO A 340 -5.36 2.40 17.88
C PRO A 340 -5.49 3.37 16.71
N TYR A 341 -4.57 3.28 15.75
CA TYR A 341 -4.65 3.94 14.44
C TYR A 341 -3.67 3.26 13.46
N GLY A 342 -3.58 3.71 12.21
CA GLY A 342 -2.75 3.03 11.21
C GLY A 342 -3.56 1.94 10.50
N GLY A 343 -3.12 0.68 10.56
CA GLY A 343 -3.84 -0.44 9.93
C GLY A 343 -3.26 -0.83 8.57
N TYR A 344 -1.95 -0.91 8.47
CA TYR A 344 -1.30 -1.17 7.18
C TYR A 344 -1.16 -2.67 6.93
N ILE A 345 -1.68 -3.11 5.78
CA ILE A 345 -1.65 -4.50 5.35
C ILE A 345 -0.24 -4.81 4.82
N SER A 346 0.36 -5.88 5.36
CA SER A 346 1.66 -6.39 4.95
C SER A 346 1.58 -7.09 3.59
N PRO A 347 2.63 -7.00 2.74
CA PRO A 347 2.80 -7.91 1.62
C PRO A 347 2.71 -9.38 2.07
N GLY A 348 2.35 -10.30 1.17
CA GLY A 348 2.16 -11.71 1.52
C GLY A 348 0.82 -12.05 2.18
N SER A 349 0.08 -11.06 2.70
CA SER A 349 -1.26 -11.25 3.25
C SER A 349 -2.22 -11.94 2.27
N THR A 350 -3.03 -12.87 2.77
CA THR A 350 -4.08 -13.58 2.00
C THR A 350 -5.46 -13.29 2.59
N LEU A 351 -6.53 -13.67 1.88
CA LEU A 351 -7.88 -13.55 2.44
C LEU A 351 -8.15 -14.48 3.63
N ASP A 352 -7.33 -15.52 3.83
CA ASP A 352 -7.40 -16.41 5.00
C ASP A 352 -6.57 -15.87 6.18
N GLU A 353 -5.56 -15.04 5.91
CA GLU A 353 -4.69 -14.45 6.93
C GLU A 353 -4.12 -13.10 6.45
N LEU A 354 -4.83 -12.01 6.76
CA LEU A 354 -4.29 -10.66 6.63
C LEU A 354 -3.34 -10.37 7.78
N ARG A 355 -2.14 -9.83 7.49
CA ARG A 355 -1.23 -9.28 8.49
C ARG A 355 -1.33 -7.77 8.52
N ILE A 356 -1.86 -7.21 9.62
CA ILE A 356 -2.18 -5.78 9.76
C ILE A 356 -1.35 -5.16 10.86
N PHE A 357 -0.77 -3.99 10.58
CA PHE A 357 0.11 -3.25 11.46
C PHE A 357 -0.59 -2.02 12.01
N VAL A 358 -0.86 -2.03 13.31
CA VAL A 358 -1.65 -1.03 14.02
C VAL A 358 -0.74 -0.24 14.95
N SER A 359 -0.74 1.08 14.79
CA SER A 359 -0.06 2.00 15.70
C SER A 359 -0.85 2.21 16.98
N GLN A 360 -0.13 2.48 18.07
CA GLN A 360 -0.68 2.76 19.38
C GLN A 360 0.07 3.94 19.99
N TRP A 361 -0.66 4.96 20.42
CA TRP A 361 -0.06 6.14 21.05
C TRP A 361 -0.88 6.63 22.24
N ASP A 362 -0.27 6.67 23.43
CA ASP A 362 -0.86 7.31 24.61
C ASP A 362 -0.72 8.83 24.55
N THR A 363 -1.84 9.51 24.27
CA THR A 363 -1.88 10.97 24.15
C THR A 363 -2.21 11.67 25.47
N ARG A 364 -2.31 10.97 26.61
CA ARG A 364 -2.60 11.57 27.91
C ARG A 364 -1.47 12.54 28.30
N ALA A 365 -1.83 13.64 28.95
CA ALA A 365 -0.86 14.69 29.29
C ALA A 365 0.30 14.12 30.13
N ARG A 366 1.53 14.48 29.76
CA ARG A 366 2.79 14.00 30.40
C ARG A 366 3.08 12.51 30.22
N VAL A 367 2.26 11.80 29.45
CA VAL A 367 2.58 10.46 28.97
C VAL A 367 3.22 10.58 27.59
N ALA A 368 4.26 9.78 27.36
CA ALA A 368 5.02 9.78 26.12
C ALA A 368 5.25 8.35 25.58
N ALA A 369 4.84 7.33 26.33
CA ALA A 369 4.93 5.93 25.96
C ALA A 369 3.65 5.20 26.41
N PRO A 370 3.22 4.14 25.70
CA PRO A 370 3.85 3.61 24.51
C PRO A 370 3.57 4.46 23.25
N TYR A 371 4.51 4.39 22.31
CA TYR A 371 4.39 4.91 20.95
C TYR A 371 5.05 3.91 19.99
N ARG A 372 4.21 2.99 19.50
CA ARG A 372 4.65 1.73 18.88
C ARG A 372 3.70 1.24 17.81
N VAL A 373 4.15 0.25 17.04
CA VAL A 373 3.36 -0.49 16.04
C VAL A 373 3.26 -1.95 16.45
N ILE A 374 2.05 -2.51 16.39
CA ILE A 374 1.71 -3.87 16.81
C ILE A 374 1.13 -4.63 15.60
N GLN A 375 1.59 -5.87 15.41
CA GLN A 375 1.15 -6.75 14.34
C GLN A 375 -0.02 -7.63 14.80
N PHE A 376 -1.04 -7.74 13.95
CA PHE A 376 -2.20 -8.60 14.10
C PHE A 376 -2.37 -9.49 12.86
N ALA A 377 -2.88 -10.70 13.06
CA ALA A 377 -3.37 -11.59 12.01
C ALA A 377 -4.90 -11.62 12.05
N VAL A 378 -5.54 -11.61 10.88
CA VAL A 378 -7.01 -11.56 10.75
C VAL A 378 -7.45 -12.47 9.62
N ASN A 379 -8.46 -13.31 9.84
CA ASN A 379 -9.24 -13.87 8.74
C ASN A 379 -10.47 -12.98 8.54
N PRO A 380 -10.48 -12.06 7.56
CA PRO A 380 -11.59 -11.12 7.39
C PRO A 380 -12.89 -11.82 6.99
N LEU A 381 -14.02 -11.23 7.38
CA LEU A 381 -15.30 -11.49 6.74
C LEU A 381 -15.22 -11.14 5.25
N ARG A 382 -15.89 -11.93 4.43
CA ARG A 382 -15.89 -11.83 2.96
C ARG A 382 -17.32 -11.59 2.49
N PRO A 383 -17.52 -10.90 1.36
CA PRO A 383 -18.85 -10.81 0.77
C PRO A 383 -19.34 -12.21 0.39
N ASP A 384 -20.65 -12.43 0.45
CA ASP A 384 -21.25 -13.64 -0.10
C ASP A 384 -20.89 -13.75 -1.60
N VAL A 385 -20.71 -14.99 -2.08
CA VAL A 385 -20.27 -15.31 -3.46
C VAL A 385 -21.32 -14.92 -4.48
#